data_AF-A0A256ZSV6-F1
#
_entry.id   AF-A0A256ZSV6-F1
#
_cell.length_a   1.000
_cell.length_b   1.000
_cell.length_c   1.000
_cell.angle_alpha   90.00
_cell.angle_beta   90.00
_cell.angle_gamma   90.00
#
_symmetry.space_group_name_H-M   'P 1'
#
loop_
_entity.id
_entity.type
_entity.pdbx_description
1 polymer ?
#
loop_
_entity_poly.entity_id
_entity_poly.type
_entity_poly.pdbx_seq_one_letter_code
_entity_poly.pdbx_strand_id
1 'polypeptide(L)'
;MYFVLLRYGRPMGVREVQRLAGLSSPGSAKYCLDRLVELGFAEKMSGEYIAKVNSESLMSVYIGLLGSVVPRLIPYATISTALIIVYCFLAKPPIDSIIIAVVPTILLWAEGLRLARLAKRLVSKD
;
A
#
# COMPACT_ATOMS: atom_id res chain seq x y z
N MET A 1 -0.98 -5.53 15.06
CA MET A 1 -2.31 -6.19 15.08
C MET A 1 -2.88 -6.45 13.69
N TYR A 2 -3.01 -5.41 12.84
CA TYR A 2 -3.47 -5.58 11.45
C TYR A 2 -2.69 -6.64 10.65
N PHE A 3 -1.36 -6.63 10.70
CA PHE A 3 -0.53 -7.64 10.03
C PHE A 3 -0.75 -9.08 10.52
N VAL A 4 -1.17 -9.28 11.77
CA VAL A 4 -1.48 -10.61 12.30
C VAL A 4 -2.76 -11.12 11.63
N LEU A 5 -3.81 -10.31 11.60
CA LEU A 5 -5.05 -10.63 10.88
C LEU A 5 -4.81 -10.88 9.39
N LEU A 6 -3.96 -10.05 8.76
CA LEU A 6 -3.61 -10.19 7.34
C LEU A 6 -2.80 -11.46 7.04
N ARG A 7 -1.89 -11.84 7.94
CA ARG A 7 -1.01 -13.02 7.79
C ARG A 7 -1.79 -14.33 7.87
N TYR A 8 -2.78 -14.41 8.76
CA TYR A 8 -3.55 -15.63 8.96
C TYR A 8 -4.82 -15.70 8.09
N GLY A 9 -5.35 -14.56 7.64
CA GLY A 9 -6.44 -14.51 6.65
C GLY A 9 -7.73 -15.21 7.09
N ARG A 10 -7.93 -15.42 8.40
CA ARG A 10 -9.08 -16.10 9.00
C ARG A 10 -9.64 -15.27 10.16
N PRO A 11 -10.91 -15.48 10.55
CA PRO A 11 -11.45 -14.91 11.77
C PRO A 11 -10.61 -15.32 12.98
N MET A 12 -10.25 -14.37 13.84
CA MET A 12 -9.47 -14.61 15.06
C MET A 12 -10.04 -13.84 16.25
N GLY A 13 -10.10 -14.49 17.41
CA GLY A 13 -10.56 -13.88 18.65
C GLY A 13 -9.52 -12.93 19.27
N VAL A 14 -9.97 -12.00 20.13
CA VAL A 14 -9.11 -10.98 20.76
C VAL A 14 -7.87 -11.58 21.45
N ARG A 15 -8.04 -12.68 22.20
CA ARG A 15 -6.93 -13.35 22.92
C ARG A 15 -5.94 -14.03 21.97
N GLU A 16 -6.44 -14.59 20.87
CA GLU A 16 -5.59 -15.20 19.83
C GLU A 16 -4.72 -14.13 19.17
N VAL A 17 -5.32 -13.01 18.77
CA VAL A 17 -4.58 -11.88 18.18
C VAL A 17 -3.64 -11.24 19.20
N GLN A 18 -4.05 -11.09 20.45
CA GLN A 18 -3.21 -10.54 21.53
C GLN A 18 -1.93 -11.37 21.70
N ARG A 19 -2.06 -12.70 21.81
CA ARG A 19 -0.93 -13.62 21.99
C ARG A 19 0.00 -13.61 20.77
N LEU A 20 -0.56 -13.60 19.57
CA LEU A 20 0.22 -13.56 18.32
C LEU A 20 0.88 -12.20 18.08
N ALA A 21 0.28 -11.11 18.57
CA ALA A 21 0.82 -9.75 18.46
C ALA A 21 1.79 -9.39 19.60
N GLY A 22 1.96 -10.25 20.61
CA GLY A 22 2.83 -9.98 21.77
C GLY A 22 2.34 -8.87 22.68
N LEU A 23 1.02 -8.61 22.73
CA LEU A 23 0.45 -7.52 23.52
C LEU A 23 0.23 -7.92 24.99
N SER A 24 0.52 -6.98 25.90
CA SER A 24 0.49 -7.20 27.35
C SER A 24 -0.92 -7.27 27.93
N SER A 25 -1.93 -6.66 27.28
CA SER A 25 -3.30 -6.56 27.81
C SER A 25 -4.38 -6.91 26.77
N PRO A 26 -5.38 -7.75 27.13
CA PRO A 26 -6.54 -8.03 26.30
C PRO A 26 -7.40 -6.79 26.01
N GLY A 27 -7.42 -5.81 26.92
CA GLY A 27 -8.20 -4.57 26.77
C GLY A 27 -7.64 -3.67 25.67
N SER A 28 -6.33 -3.46 25.67
CA SER A 28 -5.62 -2.69 24.62
C SER A 28 -5.71 -3.37 23.26
N ALA A 29 -5.65 -4.70 23.25
CA ALA A 29 -5.86 -5.53 22.07
C ALA A 29 -7.26 -5.31 21.48
N LYS A 30 -8.30 -5.37 22.31
CA LYS A 30 -9.69 -5.12 21.88
C LYS A 30 -9.86 -3.71 21.31
N TYR A 31 -9.35 -2.68 22.00
CA TYR A 31 -9.43 -1.30 21.52
C TYR A 31 -8.77 -1.11 20.15
N CYS A 32 -7.59 -1.69 19.94
CA CYS A 32 -6.89 -1.59 18.66
C CYS A 32 -7.62 -2.34 17.54
N LEU A 33 -8.23 -3.49 17.85
CA LEU A 33 -9.08 -4.23 16.92
C LEU A 33 -10.36 -3.48 16.57
N ASP A 34 -11.04 -2.90 17.55
CA ASP A 34 -12.25 -2.09 17.32
C ASP A 34 -11.90 -0.83 16.50
N ARG A 35 -10.73 -0.19 16.74
CA ARG A 35 -10.21 0.90 15.89
C ARG A 35 -9.93 0.46 14.45
N LEU A 36 -9.44 -0.76 14.23
CA LEU A 36 -9.26 -1.29 12.87
C LEU A 36 -10.60 -1.51 12.17
N VAL A 37 -11.65 -1.87 12.91
CA VAL A 37 -13.02 -1.96 12.38
C VAL A 37 -13.58 -0.58 12.03
N GLU A 38 -13.42 0.41 12.92
CA GLU A 38 -13.83 1.81 12.65
C GLU A 38 -13.18 2.39 11.39
N LEU A 39 -11.91 2.05 11.14
CA LEU A 39 -11.15 2.49 9.98
C LEU A 39 -11.41 1.65 8.71
N GLY A 40 -12.28 0.63 8.80
CA GLY A 40 -12.62 -0.28 7.69
C GLY A 40 -11.55 -1.32 7.34
N PHE A 41 -10.47 -1.43 8.11
CA PHE A 41 -9.37 -2.38 7.90
C PHE A 41 -9.64 -3.78 8.47
N ALA A 42 -10.69 -3.94 9.28
CA ALA A 42 -11.10 -5.22 9.82
C ALA A 42 -12.62 -5.31 9.90
N GLU A 43 -13.15 -6.52 9.94
CA GLU A 43 -14.57 -6.79 10.14
C GLU A 43 -14.75 -7.71 11.34
N LYS A 44 -15.83 -7.50 12.09
CA LYS A 44 -16.15 -8.28 13.30
C LYS A 44 -17.29 -9.24 12.99
N MET A 45 -17.01 -10.54 13.05
CA MET A 45 -17.97 -11.62 12.85
C MET A 45 -18.10 -12.42 14.14
N SER A 46 -19.27 -12.42 14.76
CA SER A 46 -19.58 -13.26 15.94
C SER A 46 -18.56 -13.20 17.09
N GLY A 47 -17.92 -12.04 17.29
CA GLY A 47 -16.90 -11.85 18.34
C GLY A 47 -15.45 -12.10 17.91
N GLU A 48 -15.25 -12.56 16.67
CA GLU A 48 -13.96 -12.73 16.02
C GLU A 48 -13.70 -11.59 15.02
N TYR A 49 -12.44 -11.32 14.75
CA TYR A 49 -12.00 -10.25 13.86
C TYR A 49 -11.31 -10.85 12.64
N ILE A 50 -11.62 -10.36 11.44
CA ILE A 50 -10.95 -10.73 10.20
C ILE A 50 -10.39 -9.47 9.54
N ALA A 51 -9.21 -9.57 8.91
CA ALA A 51 -8.68 -8.44 8.13
C ALA A 51 -9.56 -8.22 6.91
N LYS A 52 -10.04 -6.99 6.75
CA LYS A 52 -10.71 -6.53 5.54
C LYS A 52 -9.75 -5.63 4.80
N VAL A 53 -9.45 -5.99 3.55
CA VAL A 53 -8.70 -5.09 2.68
C VAL A 53 -9.72 -4.05 2.21
N ASN A 54 -9.73 -2.89 2.86
CA ASN A 54 -10.64 -1.82 2.46
C ASN A 54 -10.29 -1.39 1.02
N SER A 55 -11.22 -1.60 0.09
CA SER A 55 -11.07 -1.19 -1.31
C SER A 55 -10.87 0.32 -1.41
N GLU A 56 -11.45 1.11 -0.49
CA GLU A 56 -11.25 2.56 -0.40
C GLU A 56 -9.82 2.95 0.02
N SER A 57 -9.19 2.18 0.91
CA SER A 57 -7.78 2.41 1.29
C SER A 57 -6.85 2.06 0.15
N LEU A 58 -7.16 1.02 -0.64
CA LEU A 58 -6.45 0.77 -1.90
C LEU A 58 -6.67 1.95 -2.83
N MET A 59 -7.90 2.43 -2.99
CA MET A 59 -8.25 3.54 -3.87
C MET A 59 -7.45 4.81 -3.58
N SER A 60 -7.07 5.09 -2.33
CA SER A 60 -6.20 6.24 -1.98
C SER A 60 -4.78 6.18 -2.58
N VAL A 61 -4.29 4.98 -2.88
CA VAL A 61 -2.98 4.74 -3.51
C VAL A 61 -3.07 4.84 -5.04
N TYR A 62 -4.28 4.89 -5.59
CA TYR A 62 -4.53 4.95 -7.03
C TYR A 62 -5.16 6.29 -7.38
N ILE A 63 -4.78 6.84 -8.53
CA ILE A 63 -5.44 8.00 -9.10
C ILE A 63 -6.14 7.53 -10.37
N GLY A 64 -7.38 7.93 -10.55
CA GLY A 64 -8.04 7.82 -11.85
C GLY A 64 -7.31 8.72 -12.85
N LEU A 65 -6.56 8.12 -13.77
CA LEU A 65 -5.86 8.84 -14.82
C LEU A 65 -6.29 8.26 -16.16
N LEU A 66 -6.81 9.11 -17.06
CA LEU A 66 -7.18 8.72 -18.42
C LEU A 66 -8.15 7.52 -18.51
N GLY A 67 -9.12 7.42 -17.58
CA GLY A 67 -10.09 6.31 -17.56
C GLY A 67 -9.53 4.98 -17.05
N SER A 68 -8.28 4.95 -16.55
CA SER A 68 -7.67 3.79 -15.91
C SER A 68 -7.26 4.11 -14.46
N VAL A 69 -7.41 3.12 -13.58
CA VAL A 69 -7.03 3.22 -12.16
C VAL A 69 -5.57 2.79 -12.05
N VAL A 70 -4.64 3.74 -11.97
CA VAL A 70 -3.20 3.49 -11.90
C VAL A 70 -2.64 3.91 -10.54
N PRO A 71 -1.64 3.20 -9.99
CA PRO A 71 -0.97 3.64 -8.77
C PRO A 71 -0.43 5.06 -8.95
N ARG A 72 -0.66 5.93 -7.95
CA ARG A 72 -0.22 7.33 -7.90
C ARG A 72 1.28 7.50 -8.22
N LEU A 73 2.07 6.46 -7.97
CA LEU A 73 3.51 6.40 -8.27
C LEU A 73 3.84 6.40 -9.78
N ILE A 74 2.98 5.87 -10.65
CA ILE A 74 3.25 5.80 -12.10
C ILE A 74 3.26 7.21 -12.73
N PRO A 75 2.24 8.07 -12.53
CA PRO A 75 2.30 9.45 -13.01
C PRO A 75 3.53 10.22 -12.51
N TYR A 76 3.92 10.04 -11.24
CA TYR A 76 5.12 10.66 -10.69
C TYR A 76 6.41 10.15 -11.36
N ALA A 77 6.50 8.83 -11.61
CA ALA A 77 7.62 8.25 -12.33
C ALA A 77 7.72 8.80 -13.77
N THR A 78 6.60 8.93 -14.47
CA THR A 78 6.54 9.49 -15.84
C THR A 78 7.00 10.95 -15.87
N ILE A 79 6.47 11.80 -14.98
CA ILE A 79 6.88 13.22 -14.90
C ILE A 79 8.36 13.33 -14.54
N SER A 80 8.83 12.54 -13.57
CA SER A 80 10.25 12.52 -13.18
C SER A 80 11.14 12.11 -14.35
N THR A 81 10.74 11.08 -15.11
CA THR A 81 11.48 10.64 -16.31
C THR A 81 11.51 11.74 -17.38
N ALA A 82 10.37 12.41 -17.62
CA ALA A 82 10.30 13.53 -18.57
C ALA A 82 11.21 14.69 -18.15
N LEU A 83 11.24 15.03 -16.86
CA LEU A 83 12.15 16.06 -16.33
C LEU A 83 13.61 15.69 -16.50
N ILE A 84 14.00 14.43 -16.28
CA ILE A 84 15.37 13.96 -16.52
C ILE A 84 15.75 14.10 -17.98
N ILE A 85 14.85 13.72 -18.90
CA ILE A 85 15.07 13.85 -20.35
C ILE A 85 15.27 15.32 -20.72
N VAL A 86 14.36 16.20 -20.31
CA VAL A 86 14.44 17.65 -20.57
C VAL A 86 15.74 18.22 -19.98
N TYR A 87 16.09 17.84 -18.76
CA TYR A 87 17.32 18.27 -18.09
C TYR A 87 18.58 17.82 -18.85
N CYS A 88 18.62 16.58 -19.34
CA CYS A 88 19.72 16.07 -20.15
C CYS A 88 19.88 16.85 -21.46
N PHE A 89 18.76 17.15 -22.14
CA PHE A 89 18.77 17.90 -23.39
C PHE A 89 19.20 19.36 -23.21
N LEU A 90 18.69 20.05 -22.18
CA LEU A 90 18.94 21.48 -21.97
C LEU A 90 20.31 21.76 -21.34
N ALA A 91 20.66 21.00 -20.29
CA ALA A 91 21.80 21.34 -19.44
C ALA A 91 23.08 20.55 -19.75
N LYS A 92 22.98 19.45 -20.51
CA LYS A 92 24.08 18.48 -20.72
C LYS A 92 24.86 18.22 -19.42
N PRO A 93 24.16 17.77 -18.37
CA PRO A 93 24.71 17.70 -17.02
C PRO A 93 25.82 16.65 -16.92
N PRO A 94 26.71 16.76 -15.91
CA PRO A 94 27.67 15.72 -15.61
C PRO A 94 26.96 14.42 -15.22
N ILE A 95 27.66 13.30 -15.41
CA ILE A 95 27.13 11.95 -15.20
C ILE A 95 26.62 11.78 -13.76
N ASP A 96 27.29 12.38 -12.77
CA ASP A 96 26.93 12.28 -11.35
C ASP A 96 25.51 12.82 -11.08
N SER A 97 25.14 13.93 -11.71
CA SER A 97 23.80 14.51 -11.57
C SER A 97 22.73 13.63 -12.21
N ILE A 98 23.05 12.95 -13.31
CA ILE A 98 22.15 11.99 -13.97
C ILE A 98 21.91 10.79 -13.06
N ILE A 99 22.97 10.23 -12.45
CA ILE A 99 22.87 9.10 -11.53
C ILE A 99 21.95 9.45 -10.35
N ILE A 100 22.18 10.61 -9.73
CA ILE A 100 21.39 11.07 -8.58
C ILE A 100 19.91 11.23 -8.95
N ALA A 101 19.60 11.68 -10.17
CA ALA A 101 18.22 11.82 -10.62
C ALA A 101 17.58 10.49 -11.01
N VAL A 102 18.32 9.58 -11.65
CA VAL A 102 17.79 8.31 -12.18
C VAL A 102 17.48 7.29 -11.07
N VAL A 103 18.31 7.21 -10.03
CA VAL A 103 18.12 6.26 -8.91
C VAL A 103 16.72 6.35 -8.27
N PRO A 104 16.23 7.52 -7.81
CA PRO A 104 14.89 7.64 -7.25
C PRO A 104 13.80 7.39 -8.30
N THR A 105 14.01 7.76 -9.57
CA THR A 105 13.04 7.49 -10.65
C THR A 105 12.86 6.00 -10.91
N ILE A 106 13.93 5.22 -10.85
CA ILE A 106 13.86 3.74 -10.96
C ILE A 106 13.06 3.16 -9.78
N LEU A 107 13.26 3.68 -8.56
CA LEU A 107 12.50 3.25 -7.38
C LEU A 107 10.99 3.52 -7.56
N LEU A 108 10.64 4.71 -8.08
CA LEU A 108 9.25 5.08 -8.36
C LEU A 108 8.60 4.12 -9.38
N TRP A 109 9.33 3.74 -10.44
CA TRP A 109 8.87 2.75 -11.40
C TRP A 109 8.72 1.36 -10.79
N ALA A 110 9.70 0.92 -9.99
CA ALA A 110 9.69 -0.40 -9.36
C ALA A 110 8.47 -0.57 -8.43
N GLU A 111 8.24 0.38 -7.54
CA GLU A 111 7.09 0.34 -6.62
C GLU A 111 5.76 0.61 -7.34
N GLY A 112 5.74 1.53 -8.31
CA GLY A 112 4.57 1.77 -9.15
C GLY A 112 4.10 0.53 -9.89
N LEU A 113 5.01 -0.19 -10.57
CA LEU A 113 4.69 -1.43 -11.30
C LEU A 113 4.36 -2.59 -10.35
N ARG A 114 4.99 -2.65 -9.18
CA ARG A 114 4.66 -3.65 -8.16
C ARG A 114 3.22 -3.47 -7.67
N LEU A 115 2.82 -2.24 -7.33
CA LEU A 115 1.46 -1.93 -6.91
C LEU A 115 0.45 -2.20 -8.02
N ALA A 116 0.72 -1.77 -9.25
CA ALA A 116 -0.18 -2.02 -10.38
C ALA A 116 -0.46 -3.52 -10.57
N ARG A 117 0.58 -4.37 -10.44
CA ARG A 117 0.42 -5.83 -10.49
C ARG A 117 -0.40 -6.38 -9.33
N LEU A 118 -0.23 -5.82 -8.13
CA LEU A 118 -1.01 -6.22 -6.95
C LEU A 118 -2.49 -5.86 -7.10
N ALA A 119 -2.83 -4.65 -7.55
CA ALA A 119 -4.23 -4.29 -7.82
C ALA A 119 -4.86 -5.19 -8.87
N LYS A 120 -4.16 -5.46 -9.98
CA LYS A 120 -4.69 -6.33 -11.04
C LYS A 120 -5.01 -7.74 -10.52
N ARG A 121 -4.23 -8.27 -9.58
CA ARG A 121 -4.50 -9.57 -8.93
C ARG A 121 -5.71 -9.54 -7.99
N LEU A 122 -5.97 -8.41 -7.35
CA LEU A 122 -7.10 -8.26 -6.43
C LEU A 122 -8.41 -8.08 -7.20
N VAL A 123 -8.42 -7.24 -8.24
CA VAL A 123 -9.58 -7.00 -9.10
C VAL A 123 -9.96 -8.23 -9.95
N SER A 124 -8.98 -9.09 -10.28
CA SER A 124 -9.23 -10.31 -11.07
C SER A 124 -9.73 -11.50 -10.23
N LYS A 125 -9.85 -11.36 -8.91
CA LYS A 125 -10.26 -12.45 -8.01
C LYS A 125 -11.74 -12.37 -7.59
N ASP A 126 -12.44 -11.35 -8.05
CA ASP A 126 -13.91 -11.22 -8.01
C ASP A 126 -14.50 -11.67 -9.36
#